data_AF-A0A920L355-F1
#
_entry.id   AF-A0A920L355-F1
#
_cell.length_a   1.000
_cell.length_b   1.000
_cell.length_c   1.000
_cell.angle_alpha   90.00
_cell.angle_beta   90.00
_cell.angle_gamma   90.00
#
_symmetry.space_group_name_H-M   'P 1'
#
loop_
_entity.id
_entity.type
_entity.pdbx_description
1 polymer ?
#
loop_
_entity_poly.entity_id
_entity_poly.type
_entity_poly.pdbx_seq_one_letter_code
_entity_poly.pdbx_strand_id
1 'polypeptide(L)'
;MFIGHEKGRSTDEKILHNFGMSQPEGYRKACRLMELAERFSMPIVTLVDTPGAYPGIDSEERGQSEAIAHNLRVMSSSKLPL
;
A
#
# COMPACT_ATOMS: atom_id res chain seq x y z
N MET A 1 4.87 8.66 10.15
CA MET A 1 4.23 7.37 9.83
C MET A 1 5.06 6.67 8.77
N PHE A 2 5.47 5.42 9.00
CA PHE A 2 6.16 4.61 7.99
C PHE A 2 5.17 3.62 7.37
N ILE A 3 5.17 3.54 6.04
CA ILE A 3 4.34 2.60 5.27
C ILE A 3 5.24 1.98 4.22
N GLY A 4 5.14 0.68 3.97
CA GLY A 4 6.01 0.03 3.01
C GLY A 4 5.56 -1.36 2.63
N HIS A 5 6.31 -1.93 1.69
CA HIS A 5 6.15 -3.31 1.25
C HIS A 5 7.02 -4.21 2.12
N GLU A 6 6.49 -5.37 2.52
CA GLU A 6 7.24 -6.40 3.22
C GLU A 6 7.31 -7.61 2.31
N LYS A 7 8.52 -7.99 1.90
CA LYS A 7 8.74 -9.12 0.99
C LYS A 7 8.97 -10.43 1.70
N GLY A 8 9.42 -10.42 2.96
CA GLY A 8 10.00 -11.61 3.57
C GLY A 8 11.42 -11.91 3.08
N ARG A 9 12.23 -12.53 3.94
CA ARG A 9 13.64 -12.86 3.70
C ARG A 9 13.81 -14.30 3.23
N SER A 10 13.12 -15.24 3.87
CA SER A 10 13.11 -16.66 3.48
C SER A 10 12.11 -16.94 2.36
N THR A 11 12.20 -18.11 1.73
CA THR A 11 11.22 -18.53 0.71
C THR A 11 9.81 -18.62 1.28
N ASP A 12 9.66 -19.18 2.48
CA ASP A 12 8.35 -19.35 3.13
C ASP A 12 7.75 -18.00 3.50
N GLU A 13 8.56 -17.06 4.01
CA GLU A 13 8.12 -15.69 4.27
C GLU A 13 7.72 -14.98 2.99
N LYS A 14 8.48 -15.15 1.89
CA LYS A 14 8.14 -14.57 0.59
C LYS A 14 6.80 -15.06 0.07
N ILE A 15 6.51 -16.35 0.23
CA ILE A 15 5.21 -16.91 -0.13
C ILE A 15 4.10 -16.31 0.75
N LEU A 16 4.32 -16.26 2.08
CA LEU A 16 3.35 -15.68 3.03
C LEU A 16 3.04 -14.21 2.73
N HIS A 17 4.04 -13.44 2.31
CA HIS A 17 3.93 -12.01 2.04
C HIS A 17 3.66 -11.68 0.57
N ASN A 18 3.27 -12.67 -0.25
CA ASN A 18 3.04 -12.50 -1.69
C ASN A 18 4.20 -11.79 -2.41
N PHE A 19 5.44 -12.02 -1.97
CA PHE A 19 6.65 -11.41 -2.50
C PHE A 19 6.63 -9.86 -2.49
N GLY A 20 5.86 -9.27 -1.55
CA GLY A 20 5.65 -7.83 -1.45
C GLY A 20 4.66 -7.26 -2.47
N MET A 21 3.92 -8.12 -3.19
CA MET A 21 2.86 -7.69 -4.11
C MET A 21 1.54 -7.52 -3.34
N SER A 22 1.11 -6.27 -3.21
CA SER A 22 -0.10 -5.93 -2.46
C SER A 22 -1.38 -6.26 -3.24
N GLN A 23 -2.34 -6.84 -2.54
CA GLN A 23 -3.74 -6.92 -2.97
C GLN A 23 -4.48 -5.58 -2.67
N PRO A 24 -5.71 -5.37 -3.17
CA PRO A 24 -6.43 -4.09 -3.02
C PRO A 24 -6.59 -3.67 -1.56
N GLU A 25 -6.76 -4.64 -0.66
CA GLU A 25 -6.91 -4.41 0.77
C GLU A 25 -5.64 -3.80 1.39
N GLY A 26 -4.46 -4.14 0.85
CA GLY A 26 -3.18 -3.57 1.25
C GLY A 26 -3.12 -2.07 0.93
N TYR A 27 -3.56 -1.68 -0.27
CA TYR A 27 -3.67 -0.28 -0.66
C TYR A 27 -4.70 0.47 0.19
N ARG A 28 -5.87 -0.13 0.48
CA ARG A 28 -6.88 0.48 1.38
C ARG A 28 -6.35 0.66 2.80
N LYS A 29 -5.60 -0.32 3.31
CA LYS A 29 -4.92 -0.22 4.62
C LYS A 29 -3.89 0.91 4.62
N ALA A 30 -3.09 1.05 3.56
CA ALA A 30 -2.12 2.13 3.42
C ALA A 30 -2.81 3.50 3.44
N CYS A 31 -3.86 3.68 2.62
CA CYS A 31 -4.67 4.90 2.58
C CYS A 31 -5.19 5.30 3.96
N ARG A 32 -5.78 4.35 4.70
CA ARG A 32 -6.27 4.58 6.07
C ARG A 32 -5.17 5.09 7.02
N LEU A 33 -3.93 4.59 6.89
CA LEU A 33 -2.80 5.04 7.69
C LEU A 33 -2.30 6.43 7.27
N MET A 34 -2.36 6.77 5.98
CA MET A 34 -2.04 8.11 5.48
C MET A 34 -3.05 9.14 6.01
N GLU A 35 -4.34 8.86 5.94
CA GLU A 35 -5.40 9.71 6.52
C GLU A 35 -5.28 9.83 8.05
N LEU A 36 -4.80 8.78 8.73
CA LEU A 36 -4.50 8.85 10.16
C LEU A 36 -3.30 9.78 10.42
N ALA A 37 -2.24 9.67 9.63
CA ALA A 37 -1.08 10.55 9.73
C ALA A 37 -1.48 12.01 9.49
N GLU A 38 -2.37 12.27 8.53
CA GLU A 38 -2.91 13.61 8.25
C GLU A 38 -3.66 14.21 9.44
N ARG A 39 -4.52 13.43 10.11
CA ARG A 39 -5.26 13.88 11.30
C ARG A 39 -4.37 14.32 12.46
N PHE A 40 -3.17 13.77 12.55
CA PHE A 40 -2.21 14.07 13.61
C PHE A 40 -1.01 14.90 13.12
N SER A 41 -1.08 15.46 11.91
CA SER A 41 0.00 16.27 11.32
C SER A 41 1.35 15.55 11.32
N MET A 42 1.36 14.22 11.14
CA MET A 42 2.56 13.40 11.16
C MET A 42 3.13 13.20 9.76
N PRO A 43 4.41 13.50 9.50
CA PRO A 43 5.05 13.22 8.20
C PRO A 43 4.92 11.74 7.83
N ILE A 44 4.78 11.45 6.53
CA ILE A 44 4.71 10.09 6.01
C ILE A 44 6.02 9.78 5.29
N VAL A 45 6.52 8.55 5.44
CA VAL A 45 7.65 8.04 4.67
C VAL A 45 7.22 6.70 4.09
N THR A 46 7.30 6.58 2.76
CA THR A 46 6.96 5.35 2.05
C THR A 46 8.19 4.57 1.60
N LEU A 47 8.23 3.27 1.86
CA LEU A 47 9.30 2.36 1.44
C LEU A 47 8.79 1.48 0.30
N VAL A 48 9.13 1.89 -0.93
CA VAL A 48 8.69 1.21 -2.15
C VAL A 48 9.67 0.09 -2.49
N ASP A 49 9.24 -1.15 -2.25
CA ASP A 49 10.00 -2.36 -2.59
C ASP A 49 9.03 -3.47 -3.01
N THR A 50 8.50 -3.35 -4.23
CA THR A 50 7.54 -4.33 -4.76
C THR A 50 7.82 -4.60 -6.25
N PRO A 51 7.64 -5.84 -6.73
CA PRO A 51 7.60 -6.12 -8.17
C PRO A 51 6.39 -5.49 -8.86
N GLY A 52 5.33 -5.21 -8.12
CA GLY A 52 4.07 -4.67 -8.64
C GLY A 52 2.87 -5.02 -7.75
N ALA A 53 1.71 -4.49 -8.12
CA ALA A 53 0.45 -4.91 -7.51
C ALA A 53 0.17 -6.38 -7.87
N TYR A 54 -0.44 -7.14 -6.96
CA TYR A 54 -0.71 -8.56 -7.20
C TYR A 54 -1.73 -8.73 -8.36
N PRO A 55 -1.37 -9.42 -9.46
CA PRO A 55 -2.21 -9.52 -10.66
C PRO A 55 -3.09 -10.78 -10.62
N GLY A 56 -4.01 -10.87 -9.65
CA GLY A 56 -4.92 -12.02 -9.49
C GLY A 56 -6.38 -11.67 -9.76
N ILE A 57 -7.18 -12.66 -10.19
CA ILE A 57 -8.64 -12.52 -10.42
C ILE A 57 -9.33 -11.93 -9.19
N ASP A 58 -9.06 -12.54 -8.03
CA ASP A 58 -9.41 -12.07 -6.70
C ASP A 58 -9.13 -10.58 -6.44
N SER A 59 -8.00 -10.06 -6.94
CA SER A 59 -7.64 -8.65 -6.77
C SER A 59 -8.45 -7.75 -7.70
N GLU A 60 -8.72 -8.20 -8.92
CA GLU A 60 -9.58 -7.48 -9.86
C GLU A 60 -11.03 -7.41 -9.36
N GLU A 61 -11.59 -8.53 -8.90
CA GLU A 61 -12.95 -8.59 -8.32
C GLU A 61 -13.11 -7.67 -7.12
N ARG A 62 -12.04 -7.48 -6.34
CA ARG A 62 -12.01 -6.60 -5.17
C ARG A 62 -11.55 -5.18 -5.48
N GLY A 63 -11.36 -4.83 -6.76
CA GLY A 63 -11.10 -3.47 -7.21
C GLY A 63 -9.65 -3.00 -7.06
N GLN A 64 -8.69 -3.75 -7.59
CA GLN A 64 -7.27 -3.38 -7.59
C GLN A 64 -7.01 -2.00 -8.21
N SER A 65 -7.59 -1.77 -9.40
CA SER A 65 -7.48 -0.49 -10.11
C SER A 65 -8.04 0.68 -9.29
N GLU A 66 -9.19 0.49 -8.63
CA GLU A 66 -9.82 1.49 -7.78
C GLU A 66 -8.96 1.80 -6.55
N ALA A 67 -8.46 0.78 -5.88
CA ALA A 67 -7.66 0.96 -4.67
C ALA A 67 -6.36 1.73 -4.95
N ILE A 68 -5.71 1.45 -6.08
CA ILE A 68 -4.52 2.20 -6.53
C ILE A 68 -4.90 3.64 -6.89
N ALA A 69 -5.94 3.85 -7.69
CA ALA A 69 -6.40 5.18 -8.10
C ALA A 69 -6.81 6.07 -6.90
N HIS A 70 -7.50 5.49 -5.92
CA HIS A 70 -7.88 6.18 -4.69
C HIS A 70 -6.65 6.63 -3.89
N ASN A 71 -5.64 5.77 -3.75
CA ASN A 71 -4.38 6.13 -3.07
C ASN A 71 -3.68 7.29 -3.78
N LEU A 72 -3.57 7.26 -5.12
CA LEU A 72 -2.97 8.36 -5.89
C LEU A 72 -3.70 9.69 -5.66
N ARG A 73 -5.05 9.66 -5.58
CA ARG A 73 -5.86 10.84 -5.29
C ARG A 73 -5.58 11.38 -3.88
N VAL A 74 -5.53 10.52 -2.87
CA VAL A 74 -5.27 10.93 -1.47
C VAL A 74 -3.87 11.48 -1.31
N MET A 75 -2.85 10.79 -1.85
CA MET A 75 -1.45 11.21 -1.78
C MET A 75 -1.23 12.55 -2.48
N SER A 76 -1.81 12.76 -3.67
CA SER A 76 -1.64 14.03 -4.41
C SER A 76 -2.31 15.24 -3.74
N SER A 77 -3.31 14.99 -2.88
CA SER A 77 -4.02 16.05 -2.14
C SER A 77 -3.45 16.29 -0.74
N SER A 78 -2.47 15.51 -0.31
CA SER A 78 -1.94 15.58 1.05
C SER A 78 -1.17 16.89 1.27
N LYS A 79 -1.38 17.50 2.44
CA LYS A 79 -0.68 18.72 2.86
C LYS A 79 0.57 18.44 3.69
N LEU A 80 0.82 17.18 4.02
CA LEU A 80 1.97 16.77 4.83
C LEU A 80 3.13 16.34 3.93
N PRO A 81 4.37 16.39 4.44
CA PRO A 81 5.51 15.78 3.77
C PRO A 81 5.26 14.27 3.57
N LEU A 82 5.50 13.79 2.35
CA LEU A 82 5.27 12.43 1.86
C LEU A 82 6.52 11.91 1.12
#